data_AF-A0A2N1QY05-F1
#
_entry.id   AF-A0A2N1QY05-F1
#
_cell.length_a   1.000
_cell.length_b   1.000
_cell.length_c   1.000
_cell.angle_alpha   90.00
_cell.angle_beta   90.00
_cell.angle_gamma   90.00
#
_symmetry.space_group_name_H-M   'P 1'
#
loop_
_entity.id
_entity.type
_entity.pdbx_description
1 polymer ?
#
loop_
_entity_poly.entity_id
_entity_poly.type
_entity_poly.pdbx_seq_one_letter_code
_entity_poly.pdbx_strand_id
1 'polypeptide(L)'
;AAEHQRTAPLPSPSNKPSQASLSPRKRRQAEFKYLGTTLDCHPLELWPRLFSQPRLRAKDLDLHVGRRIRLLAWPITAKPVLTSSEEPMEFVSFEDETAIIEAVLFPDAYRKYRHLLFEEAPLWITGLVESNRGALSLTIESIKKAEQA
;
A
#
# COMPACT_ATOMS: atom_id res chain seq x y z
N ALA A 1 72.22 -12.00 -8.02
CA ALA A 1 71.36 -10.81 -8.14
C ALA A 1 69.90 -11.28 -8.18
N ALA A 2 69.12 -10.98 -7.13
CA ALA A 2 67.69 -11.23 -7.08
C ALA A 2 67.07 -10.16 -6.17
N GLU A 3 66.76 -9.00 -6.75
CA GLU A 3 66.08 -7.90 -6.07
C GLU A 3 64.62 -8.30 -5.80
N HIS A 4 64.30 -8.45 -4.52
CA HIS A 4 62.91 -8.53 -4.06
C HIS A 4 62.27 -7.15 -4.23
N GLN A 5 61.47 -6.96 -5.28
CA GLN A 5 60.60 -5.80 -5.40
C GLN A 5 59.52 -5.89 -4.30
N ARG A 6 59.65 -5.03 -3.29
CA ARG A 6 58.61 -4.76 -2.30
C ARG A 6 57.42 -4.15 -3.03
N THR A 7 56.32 -4.88 -3.12
CA THR A 7 55.05 -4.36 -3.59
C THR A 7 54.58 -3.24 -2.65
N ALA A 8 54.26 -2.07 -3.20
CA ALA A 8 53.69 -0.97 -2.44
C ALA A 8 52.32 -1.39 -1.86
N PRO A 9 51.96 -0.97 -0.63
CA PRO A 9 50.65 -1.27 -0.07
C PRO A 9 49.56 -0.59 -0.92
N LEU A 10 48.47 -1.33 -1.16
CA LEU A 10 47.30 -0.81 -1.85
C LEU A 10 46.79 0.46 -1.14
N PRO A 11 46.39 1.51 -1.88
CA PRO A 11 45.82 2.71 -1.28
C PRO A 11 44.57 2.31 -0.49
N SER A 12 44.54 2.68 0.79
CA SER A 12 43.37 2.46 1.65
C SER A 12 42.17 3.21 1.07
N PRO A 13 40.95 2.64 1.04
CA PRO A 13 39.76 3.36 0.57
C PRO A 13 39.33 4.37 1.63
N SER A 14 40.11 5.45 1.78
CA SER A 14 39.81 6.58 2.65
C SER A 14 39.10 7.66 1.86
N ASN A 15 37.93 7.33 1.34
CA ASN A 15 36.91 8.34 1.07
C ASN A 15 35.54 7.65 1.03
N LYS A 16 35.03 7.26 2.21
CA LYS A 16 33.57 7.13 2.32
C LYS A 16 33.05 8.56 2.21
N PRO A 17 32.30 8.94 1.15
CA PRO A 17 31.64 10.24 1.16
C PRO A 17 30.87 10.30 2.47
N SER A 18 31.00 11.41 3.22
CA SER A 18 30.27 11.58 4.47
C SER A 18 28.80 11.31 4.17
N GLN A 19 28.30 10.15 4.57
CA GLN A 19 26.89 9.81 4.39
C GLN A 19 26.16 10.73 5.35
N ALA A 20 25.84 11.95 4.90
CA ALA A 20 24.89 12.79 5.58
C ALA A 20 23.65 11.92 5.75
N SER A 21 23.35 11.55 7.00
CA SER A 21 22.21 10.69 7.31
C SER A 21 20.98 11.34 6.70
N LEU A 22 20.33 10.64 5.75
CA LEU A 22 19.11 11.13 5.13
C LEU A 22 18.11 11.47 6.25
N SER A 23 17.35 12.55 6.07
CA SER A 23 16.22 12.80 6.96
C SER A 23 15.29 11.59 6.94
N PRO A 24 14.60 11.26 8.05
CA PRO A 24 13.72 10.09 8.11
C PRO A 24 12.71 10.05 6.95
N ARG A 25 12.15 11.21 6.56
CA ARG A 25 11.25 11.32 5.42
C ARG A 25 11.92 10.98 4.08
N LYS A 26 13.14 11.49 3.82
CA LYS A 26 13.88 11.18 2.58
C LYS A 26 14.27 9.71 2.52
N ARG A 27 14.67 9.13 3.66
CA ARG A 27 14.96 7.69 3.76
C ARG A 27 13.74 6.86 3.38
N ARG A 28 12.57 7.11 4.01
CA ARG A 28 11.33 6.38 3.72
C ARG A 28 10.84 6.56 2.28
N GLN A 29 10.99 7.74 1.71
CA GLN A 29 10.67 7.97 0.29
C GLN A 29 11.57 7.13 -0.63
N ALA A 30 12.85 6.97 -0.29
CA ALA A 30 13.76 6.10 -1.02
C ALA A 30 13.39 4.62 -0.83
N GLU A 31 13.11 4.19 0.40
CA GLU A 31 12.62 2.83 0.68
C GLU A 31 11.38 2.52 -0.15
N PHE A 32 10.37 3.38 -0.11
CA PHE A 32 9.16 3.19 -0.89
C PHE A 32 9.45 3.11 -2.40
N LYS A 33 10.28 4.01 -2.93
CA LYS A 33 10.64 4.03 -4.36
C LYS A 33 11.36 2.76 -4.82
N TYR A 34 12.25 2.20 -4.01
CA TYR A 34 13.13 1.10 -4.43
C TYR A 34 12.68 -0.28 -3.94
N LEU A 35 11.87 -0.32 -2.88
CA LEU A 35 11.38 -1.55 -2.25
C LEU A 35 9.86 -1.73 -2.41
N GLY A 36 9.14 -0.70 -2.85
CA GLY A 36 7.67 -0.68 -2.91
C GLY A 36 6.99 -0.48 -1.56
N THR A 37 7.76 -0.31 -0.47
CA THR A 37 7.23 -0.14 0.90
C THR A 37 8.24 0.59 1.80
N THR A 38 7.81 0.96 3.01
CA THR A 38 8.66 1.54 4.07
C THR A 38 9.07 0.50 5.09
N LEU A 39 10.24 0.65 5.70
CA LEU A 39 10.78 -0.39 6.61
C LEU A 39 10.36 -0.20 8.08
N ASP A 40 10.02 1.02 8.48
CA ASP A 40 9.77 1.39 9.88
C ASP A 40 8.36 1.92 10.16
N CYS A 41 7.51 1.98 9.14
CA CYS A 41 6.15 2.50 9.25
C CYS A 41 5.26 1.94 8.12
N HIS A 42 3.96 2.23 8.18
CA HIS A 42 3.04 1.90 7.10
C HIS A 42 3.23 2.88 5.91
N PRO A 43 3.14 2.45 4.62
CA PRO A 43 3.35 3.32 3.46
C PRO A 43 2.46 4.56 3.44
N LEU A 44 1.22 4.45 3.94
CA LEU A 44 0.29 5.58 4.04
C LEU A 44 0.87 6.78 4.79
N GLU A 45 1.77 6.57 5.76
CA GLU A 45 2.39 7.65 6.54
C GLU A 45 3.24 8.63 5.70
N LEU A 46 3.59 8.26 4.46
CA LEU A 46 4.22 9.19 3.52
C LEU A 46 3.27 10.33 3.07
N TRP A 47 1.96 10.16 3.26
CA TRP A 47 0.89 11.11 2.94
C TRP A 47 0.13 11.60 4.21
N PRO A 48 0.80 12.29 5.15
CA PRO A 48 0.22 12.65 6.45
C PRO A 48 -1.02 13.55 6.35
N ARG A 49 -1.15 14.34 5.27
CA ARG A 49 -2.32 15.21 5.05
C ARG A 49 -3.61 14.44 4.82
N LEU A 50 -3.56 13.22 4.30
CA LEU A 50 -4.75 12.44 4.02
C LEU A 50 -5.46 12.00 5.31
N PHE A 51 -4.72 11.86 6.40
CA PHE A 51 -5.24 11.42 7.70
C PHE A 51 -6.16 12.44 8.38
N SER A 52 -6.18 13.70 7.92
CA SER A 52 -7.10 14.73 8.43
C SER A 52 -8.52 14.57 7.89
N GLN A 53 -8.70 13.82 6.80
CA GLN A 53 -10.02 13.56 6.25
C GLN A 53 -10.74 12.47 7.04
N PRO A 54 -12.08 12.56 7.20
CA PRO A 54 -12.86 11.52 7.85
C PRO A 54 -12.70 10.16 7.18
N ARG A 55 -12.37 9.16 7.98
CA ARG A 55 -12.23 7.75 7.59
C ARG A 55 -12.51 6.84 8.78
N LEU A 56 -12.98 5.64 8.48
CA LEU A 56 -12.91 4.52 9.42
C LEU A 56 -11.48 3.96 9.44
N ARG A 57 -11.09 3.32 10.54
CA ARG A 57 -9.89 2.47 10.59
C ARG A 57 -10.28 1.02 10.38
N ALA A 58 -9.47 0.28 9.63
CA ALA A 58 -9.73 -1.11 9.25
C ALA A 58 -10.00 -2.03 10.45
N LYS A 59 -9.31 -1.81 11.57
CA LYS A 59 -9.51 -2.59 12.80
C LYS A 59 -10.93 -2.51 13.39
N ASP A 60 -11.71 -1.50 13.03
CA ASP A 60 -13.06 -1.24 13.59
C ASP A 60 -14.17 -1.67 12.60
N LEU A 61 -13.83 -2.44 11.56
CA LEU A 61 -14.73 -2.83 10.48
C LEU A 61 -15.90 -3.71 10.99
N ASP A 62 -15.62 -4.60 11.94
CA ASP A 62 -16.59 -5.50 12.57
C ASP A 62 -17.76 -4.77 13.24
N LEU A 63 -17.51 -3.59 13.80
CA LEU A 63 -18.52 -2.73 14.43
C LEU A 63 -19.48 -2.08 13.42
N HIS A 64 -19.21 -2.22 12.12
CA HIS A 64 -19.89 -1.49 11.05
C HIS A 64 -20.61 -2.38 10.03
N VAL A 65 -20.82 -3.67 10.34
CA VAL A 65 -21.59 -4.59 9.48
C VAL A 65 -22.95 -4.00 9.11
N GLY A 66 -23.28 -4.05 7.82
CA GLY A 66 -24.51 -3.48 7.25
C GLY A 66 -24.45 -1.96 7.04
N ARG A 67 -23.30 -1.31 7.29
CA ARG A 67 -23.13 0.14 7.11
C ARG A 67 -22.19 0.46 5.97
N ARG A 68 -22.43 1.59 5.32
CA ARG A 68 -21.49 2.19 4.37
C ARG A 68 -20.39 2.92 5.12
N ILE A 69 -19.15 2.66 4.73
CA ILE A 69 -17.97 3.23 5.35
C ILE A 69 -17.01 3.76 4.29
N ARG A 70 -16.09 4.62 4.72
CA ARG A 70 -15.02 5.16 3.89
C ARG A 70 -13.67 4.90 4.53
N LEU A 71 -12.71 4.40 3.76
CA LEU A 71 -11.36 4.05 4.19
C LEU A 71 -10.32 4.79 3.37
N LEU A 72 -9.19 5.07 4.00
CA LEU A 72 -7.94 5.35 3.31
C LEU A 72 -7.11 4.08 3.38
N ALA A 73 -6.85 3.42 2.26
CA ALA A 73 -6.18 2.13 2.26
C ALA A 73 -5.22 1.97 1.08
N TRP A 74 -4.31 1.02 1.22
CA TRP A 74 -3.34 0.60 0.23
C TRP A 74 -3.75 -0.76 -0.38
N PRO A 75 -3.77 -0.92 -1.71
CA PRO A 75 -4.02 -2.23 -2.33
C PRO A 75 -2.81 -3.16 -2.15
N ILE A 76 -3.02 -4.38 -1.65
CA ILE A 76 -1.97 -5.38 -1.43
C ILE A 76 -1.94 -6.37 -2.59
N THR A 77 -3.09 -6.99 -2.86
CA THR A 77 -3.23 -8.01 -3.89
C THR A 77 -4.64 -8.02 -4.44
N ALA A 78 -4.76 -8.40 -5.70
CA ALA A 78 -6.02 -8.47 -6.42
C ALA A 78 -6.06 -9.77 -7.23
N LYS A 79 -7.19 -10.48 -7.17
CA LYS A 79 -7.42 -11.74 -7.86
C LYS A 79 -8.66 -11.63 -8.75
N PRO A 80 -8.49 -11.47 -10.07
CA PRO A 80 -9.63 -11.45 -10.98
C PRO A 80 -10.27 -12.84 -11.04
N VAL A 81 -11.59 -12.87 -11.02
CA VAL A 81 -12.42 -14.08 -11.12
C VAL A 81 -13.66 -13.78 -11.98
N LEU A 82 -14.38 -14.83 -12.35
CA LEU A 82 -15.69 -14.67 -13.01
C LEU A 82 -16.80 -14.96 -12.01
N THR A 83 -17.89 -14.20 -12.12
CA THR A 83 -19.16 -14.54 -11.48
C THR A 83 -19.75 -15.81 -12.09
N SER A 84 -20.82 -16.34 -11.48
CA SER A 84 -21.59 -17.45 -12.07
C SER A 84 -22.19 -17.13 -13.44
N SER A 85 -22.37 -15.83 -13.76
CA SER A 85 -22.88 -15.35 -15.04
C SER A 85 -21.76 -14.99 -16.02
N GLU A 86 -20.53 -15.45 -15.78
CA GLU A 86 -19.33 -15.20 -16.58
C GLU A 86 -18.92 -13.72 -16.70
N GLU A 87 -19.43 -12.84 -15.84
CA GLU A 87 -18.95 -11.45 -15.76
C GLU A 87 -17.71 -11.34 -14.88
N PRO A 88 -16.70 -10.53 -15.26
CA PRO A 88 -15.49 -10.36 -14.48
C PRO A 88 -15.74 -9.55 -13.20
N MET A 89 -15.16 -10.02 -12.10
CA MET A 89 -15.11 -9.35 -10.80
C MET A 89 -13.75 -9.61 -10.14
N GLU A 90 -13.47 -9.00 -9.00
CA GLU A 90 -12.16 -9.14 -8.36
C GLU A 90 -12.25 -9.18 -6.83
N PHE A 91 -11.55 -10.14 -6.23
CA PHE A 91 -11.28 -10.13 -4.79
C PHE A 91 -10.00 -9.33 -4.55
N VAL A 92 -10.03 -8.42 -3.58
CA VAL A 92 -8.90 -7.52 -3.30
C VAL A 92 -8.66 -7.45 -1.80
N SER A 93 -7.40 -7.62 -1.41
CA SER A 93 -6.97 -7.31 -0.05
C SER A 93 -6.39 -5.90 -0.03
N PHE A 94 -6.88 -5.09 0.90
CA PHE A 94 -6.36 -3.76 1.22
C PHE A 94 -5.80 -3.74 2.63
N GLU A 95 -4.96 -2.76 2.95
CA GLU A 95 -4.55 -2.46 4.33
C GLU A 95 -4.60 -0.97 4.64
N ASP A 96 -4.83 -0.65 5.90
CA ASP A 96 -4.47 0.64 6.47
C ASP A 96 -3.44 0.46 7.60
N GLU A 97 -3.13 1.53 8.33
CA GLU A 97 -2.17 1.48 9.44
C GLU A 97 -2.57 0.55 10.61
N THR A 98 -3.75 -0.08 10.56
CA THR A 98 -4.34 -0.85 11.65
C THR A 98 -4.69 -2.29 11.33
N ALA A 99 -5.12 -2.61 10.11
CA ALA A 99 -5.48 -3.98 9.72
C ALA A 99 -5.58 -4.19 8.20
N ILE A 100 -5.57 -5.47 7.80
CA ILE A 100 -5.91 -5.92 6.44
C ILE A 100 -7.43 -6.08 6.33
N ILE A 101 -7.97 -5.74 5.17
CA ILE A 101 -9.39 -5.81 4.83
C ILE A 101 -9.54 -6.60 3.53
N GLU A 102 -10.43 -7.58 3.55
CA GLU A 102 -10.87 -8.27 2.34
C GLU A 102 -12.03 -7.52 1.70
N ALA A 103 -11.99 -7.38 0.38
CA ALA A 103 -12.97 -6.61 -0.37
C ALA A 103 -13.32 -7.26 -1.71
N VAL A 104 -14.47 -6.86 -2.24
CA VAL A 104 -15.03 -7.39 -3.48
C VAL A 104 -15.36 -6.24 -4.42
N LEU A 105 -14.79 -6.26 -5.63
CA LEU A 105 -15.22 -5.42 -6.76
C LEU A 105 -16.13 -6.27 -7.66
N PHE A 106 -17.44 -6.15 -7.46
CA PHE A 106 -18.43 -6.74 -8.38
C PHE A 106 -18.37 -6.12 -9.79
N PRO A 107 -18.95 -6.75 -10.82
CA PRO A 107 -18.69 -6.41 -12.22
C PRO A 107 -18.79 -4.92 -12.59
N ASP A 108 -19.79 -4.20 -12.05
CA ASP A 108 -19.92 -2.76 -12.28
C ASP A 108 -18.76 -1.95 -11.68
N ALA A 109 -18.38 -2.26 -10.44
CA ALA A 109 -17.25 -1.63 -9.78
C ALA A 109 -15.92 -2.06 -10.42
N TYR A 110 -15.79 -3.32 -10.82
CA TYR A 110 -14.62 -3.86 -11.52
C TYR A 110 -14.36 -3.09 -12.81
N ARG A 111 -15.36 -2.97 -13.69
CA ARG A 111 -15.26 -2.23 -14.96
C ARG A 111 -14.82 -0.78 -14.74
N LYS A 112 -15.30 -0.15 -13.67
CA LYS A 112 -15.04 1.26 -13.37
C LYS A 112 -13.70 1.50 -12.67
N TYR A 113 -13.28 0.63 -11.76
CA TYR A 113 -12.26 0.99 -10.76
C TYR A 113 -11.04 0.06 -10.74
N ARG A 114 -11.06 -1.10 -11.42
CA ARG A 114 -9.94 -2.05 -11.40
C ARG A 114 -8.58 -1.42 -11.73
N HIS A 115 -8.58 -0.42 -12.61
CA HIS A 115 -7.34 0.22 -13.08
C HIS A 115 -6.64 1.00 -11.95
N LEU A 116 -7.39 1.47 -10.95
CA LEU A 116 -6.85 2.20 -9.80
C LEU A 116 -6.10 1.30 -8.81
N LEU A 117 -6.37 -0.02 -8.82
CA LEU A 117 -5.72 -0.98 -7.91
C LEU A 117 -4.22 -1.16 -8.19
N PHE A 118 -3.79 -0.82 -9.41
CA PHE A 118 -2.40 -0.96 -9.86
C PHE A 118 -1.63 0.36 -9.76
N GLU A 119 -2.22 1.40 -9.18
CA GLU A 119 -1.52 2.65 -8.93
C GLU A 119 -0.70 2.55 -7.64
N GLU A 120 0.55 3.03 -7.68
CA GLU A 120 1.41 3.16 -6.49
C GLU A 120 0.99 4.37 -5.64
N ALA A 121 -0.27 4.40 -5.22
CA ALA A 121 -0.86 5.51 -4.47
C ALA A 121 -1.89 5.02 -3.45
N PRO A 122 -2.08 5.76 -2.34
CA PRO A 122 -3.19 5.52 -1.43
C PRO A 122 -4.54 5.70 -2.14
N LEU A 123 -5.52 4.90 -1.75
CA LEU A 123 -6.87 4.92 -2.32
C LEU A 123 -7.90 5.29 -1.26
N TRP A 124 -8.83 6.16 -1.63
CA TRP A 124 -10.09 6.36 -0.92
C TRP A 124 -11.09 5.32 -1.40
N ILE A 125 -11.55 4.46 -0.49
CA ILE A 125 -12.48 3.38 -0.79
C ILE A 125 -13.77 3.64 -0.04
N THR A 126 -14.90 3.53 -0.73
CA THR A 126 -16.23 3.55 -0.10
C THR A 126 -16.96 2.26 -0.44
N GLY A 127 -17.58 1.65 0.56
CA GLY A 127 -18.27 0.39 0.37
C GLY A 127 -19.16 0.02 1.54
N LEU A 128 -19.94 -1.03 1.34
CA LEU A 128 -20.79 -1.65 2.34
C LEU A 128 -20.02 -2.73 3.08
N VAL A 129 -19.99 -2.67 4.41
CA VAL A 129 -19.44 -3.76 5.21
C VAL A 129 -20.43 -4.90 5.27
N GLU A 130 -19.98 -6.08 4.88
CA GLU A 130 -20.76 -7.30 4.89
C GLU A 130 -20.11 -8.35 5.78
N SER A 131 -20.92 -9.25 6.31
CA SER A 131 -20.48 -10.45 7.02
C SER A 131 -21.18 -11.64 6.42
N ASN A 132 -20.40 -12.59 5.89
CA ASN A 132 -20.91 -13.84 5.37
C ASN A 132 -20.28 -14.99 6.14
N ARG A 133 -21.10 -15.73 6.90
CA ARG A 133 -20.65 -16.86 7.74
C ARG A 133 -19.48 -16.49 8.68
N GLY A 134 -19.48 -15.28 9.20
CA GLY A 134 -18.46 -14.77 10.11
C GLY A 134 -17.22 -14.16 9.42
N ALA A 135 -17.08 -14.28 8.10
CA ALA A 135 -16.04 -13.58 7.35
C ALA A 135 -16.50 -12.17 7.02
N LEU A 136 -15.72 -11.16 7.42
CA LEU A 136 -15.96 -9.76 7.09
C LEU A 136 -15.41 -9.44 5.71
N SER A 137 -16.17 -8.69 4.92
CA SER A 137 -15.71 -8.17 3.64
C SER A 137 -16.30 -6.80 3.36
N LEU A 138 -15.61 -6.01 2.54
CA LEU A 138 -16.13 -4.76 2.01
C LEU A 138 -16.60 -4.94 0.56
N THR A 139 -17.89 -4.74 0.30
CA THR A 139 -18.38 -4.62 -1.07
C THR A 139 -18.16 -3.21 -1.57
N ILE A 140 -17.26 -3.08 -2.55
CA ILE A 140 -16.77 -1.78 -3.02
C ILE A 140 -17.79 -1.11 -3.93
N GLU A 141 -18.18 0.12 -3.56
CA GLU A 141 -19.07 0.98 -4.33
C GLU A 141 -18.29 2.03 -5.13
N SER A 142 -17.17 2.54 -4.58
CA SER A 142 -16.30 3.47 -5.31
C SER A 142 -14.86 3.46 -4.81
N ILE A 143 -13.93 3.74 -5.74
CA ILE A 143 -12.52 3.96 -5.47
C ILE A 143 -12.13 5.31 -6.09
N LYS A 144 -11.32 6.08 -5.36
CA LYS A 144 -10.67 7.29 -5.87
C LYS A 144 -9.21 7.29 -5.45
N LYS A 145 -8.33 7.76 -6.33
CA LYS A 145 -6.96 8.07 -5.94
C LYS A 145 -6.97 9.12 -4.82
N ALA A 146 -6.16 8.91 -3.79
CA ALA A 146 -5.98 9.91 -2.75
C ALA A 146 -4.83 10.84 -3.16
N GLU A 147 -5.20 12.04 -3.60
CA GLU A 147 -4.24 13.06 -3.99
C GLU A 147 -3.89 13.96 -2.79
N GLN A 148 -2.66 14.43 -2.76
CA GLN A 148 -2.30 15.51 -1.84
C GLN A 148 -2.92 16.80 -2.39
N ALA A 149 -3.94 17.32 -1.70
CA ALA A 149 -4.37 18.70 -1.88
C ALA A 149 -3.27 19.68 -1.41
#